data_AF-A0A941NHJ3-F1
#
_entry.id   AF-A0A941NHJ3-F1
#
_cell.length_a   1.000
_cell.length_b   1.000
_cell.length_c   1.000
_cell.angle_alpha   90.00
_cell.angle_beta   90.00
_cell.angle_gamma   90.00
#
_symmetry.space_group_name_H-M   'P 1'
#
loop_
_entity.id
_entity.type
_entity.pdbx_description
1 polymer ?
#
loop_
_entity_poly.entity_id
_entity_poly.type
_entity_poly.pdbx_seq_one_letter_code
_entity_poly.pdbx_strand_id
1 'polypeptide(L)' 'ILISPHVKAGHVEHTVYDTGSILRFITRRFGLEKLPGLEMREREMMRQERFAPGDLTEALAI' A
#
# COMPACT_ATOMS: atom_id res chain seq x y z
N ILE A 1 -2.68 -11.43 -0.48
CA ILE A 1 -3.69 -11.95 0.49
C ILE A 1 -3.35 -11.36 1.84
N LEU A 2 -4.35 -10.86 2.58
CA LEU A 2 -4.19 -10.39 3.95
C LEU A 2 -5.04 -11.26 4.88
N ILE A 3 -4.46 -11.70 6.00
CA ILE A 3 -5.14 -12.58 6.97
C ILE A 3 -4.98 -11.94 8.34
N SER A 4 -6.08 -11.49 8.92
CA SER A 4 -6.09 -10.75 10.19
C SER A 4 -7.53 -10.59 10.70
N PRO A 5 -7.76 -10.44 12.01
CA PRO A 5 -9.06 -10.01 12.54
C PRO A 5 -9.45 -8.57 12.16
N HIS A 6 -8.52 -7.78 11.60
CA HIS A 6 -8.73 -6.37 11.28
C HIS A 6 -8.97 -6.09 9.79
N VAL A 7 -8.99 -7.11 8.92
CA VAL A 7 -9.24 -6.94 7.48
C VAL A 7 -10.69 -7.22 7.14
N LYS A 8 -11.18 -6.63 6.05
CA LYS A 8 -12.52 -6.90 5.51
C LYS A 8 -12.64 -8.37 5.10
N ALA A 9 -13.58 -9.10 5.69
CA ALA A 9 -13.81 -10.52 5.38
C ALA A 9 -14.55 -10.69 4.04
N GLY A 10 -14.11 -11.66 3.22
CA GLY A 10 -14.73 -11.95 1.91
C GLY A 10 -14.60 -10.82 0.88
N HIS A 11 -13.74 -9.82 1.13
CA HIS A 11 -13.58 -8.65 0.27
C HIS A 11 -12.46 -8.85 -0.75
N VAL A 12 -12.72 -8.43 -1.99
CA VAL A 12 -11.71 -8.34 -3.05
C VAL A 12 -11.40 -6.87 -3.25
N GLU A 13 -10.19 -6.47 -2.85
CA GLU A 13 -9.73 -5.10 -3.02
C GLU A 13 -9.08 -4.91 -4.40
N HIS A 14 -9.48 -3.85 -5.11
CA HIS A 14 -9.13 -3.60 -6.51
C HIS A 14 -8.10 -2.47 -6.68
N THR A 15 -7.69 -1.84 -5.59
CA THR A 15 -6.53 -0.95 -5.60
C THR A 15 -5.29 -1.69 -6.10
N VAL A 16 -4.50 -1.02 -6.93
CA VAL A 16 -3.25 -1.60 -7.43
C VAL A 16 -2.19 -1.58 -6.34
N TYR A 17 -1.59 -2.74 -6.10
CA TYR A 17 -0.54 -2.95 -5.10
C TYR A 17 0.69 -3.59 -5.75
N ASP A 18 1.86 -3.26 -5.21
CA ASP A 18 3.11 -3.94 -5.53
C ASP A 18 3.86 -4.33 -4.25
N THR A 19 5.10 -4.82 -4.36
CA THR A 19 5.91 -5.17 -3.17
C THR A 19 6.18 -3.96 -2.28
N GLY A 20 6.20 -2.75 -2.84
CA GLY A 20 6.30 -1.50 -2.10
C GLY A 20 5.08 -1.20 -1.24
N SER A 21 3.89 -1.72 -1.58
CA SER A 21 2.67 -1.54 -0.77
C SER A 21 2.78 -2.12 0.63
N ILE A 22 3.51 -3.23 0.79
CA ILE A 22 3.80 -3.80 2.12
C ILE A 22 4.64 -2.82 2.94
N LEU A 23 5.67 -2.23 2.33
CA LEU A 23 6.54 -1.28 3.01
C LEU A 23 5.78 0.01 3.36
N ARG A 24 4.93 0.53 2.47
CA ARG A 24 4.06 1.69 2.75
C ARG A 24 3.18 1.44 3.97
N PHE A 25 2.56 0.26 4.04
CA PHE A 25 1.72 -0.13 5.16
C PHE A 25 2.48 -0.06 6.48
N ILE A 26 3.68 -0.64 6.53
CA ILE A 26 4.56 -0.64 7.72
C ILE A 26 4.98 0.80 8.06
N THR A 27 5.46 1.57 7.08
CA THR A 27 5.87 2.97 7.27
C THR A 27 4.74 3.79 7.89
N ARG A 28 3.51 3.68 7.35
CA ARG A 28 2.33 4.37 7.89
C ARG A 28 1.96 3.87 9.29
N ARG A 29 1.91 2.55 9.48
CA ARG A 29 1.46 1.92 10.74
C ARG A 29 2.31 2.30 11.94
N PHE A 30 3.61 2.49 11.74
CA PHE A 30 4.58 2.79 12.79
C PHE A 30 5.11 4.23 12.75
N GLY A 31 4.60 5.08 11.84
CA GLY A 31 5.04 6.47 11.71
C GLY A 31 6.51 6.60 11.32
N LEU A 32 7.02 5.70 10.47
CA LEU A 32 8.41 5.70 10.05
C LEU A 32 8.66 6.76 8.97
N GLU A 33 9.92 7.17 8.85
CA GLU A 33 10.36 7.95 7.70
C GLU A 33 10.26 7.13 6.42
N LYS A 34 9.85 7.79 5.35
CA LYS A 34 9.67 7.16 4.05
C LYS A 34 11.03 6.97 3.38
N LEU A 35 11.32 5.75 2.95
CA LEU A 35 12.58 5.47 2.29
C LEU A 35 12.64 6.13 0.90
N PRO A 36 13.78 6.73 0.49
CA PRO A 36 13.92 7.36 -0.83
C PRO A 36 13.57 6.44 -2.00
N GLY A 37 13.88 5.14 -1.88
CA GLY A 37 13.54 4.14 -2.90
C GLY A 37 12.03 3.92 -3.04
N LEU A 38 11.27 4.06 -1.96
CA LEU A 38 9.81 3.93 -1.98
C LEU A 38 9.15 5.13 -2.65
N GLU A 39 9.68 6.33 -2.42
CA GLU A 39 9.24 7.53 -3.13
C GLU A 39 9.59 7.48 -4.62
N MET A 40 10.79 7.00 -4.97
CA MET A 40 11.20 6.85 -6.36
C MET A 40 10.22 5.96 -7.11
N ARG A 41 9.84 4.83 -6.50
CA ARG A 41 8.86 3.90 -7.08
C ARG A 41 7.51 4.56 -7.39
N GLU A 42 7.00 5.42 -6.49
CA GLU A 42 5.75 6.17 -6.73
C GLU A 42 5.86 7.13 -7.88
N ARG A 43 6.97 7.87 -7.92
CA ARG A 43 7.21 8.85 -8.97
C ARG A 43 7.24 8.16 -10.33
N GLU A 44 7.87 6.99 -10.42
CA GLU A 44 7.89 6.21 -11.67
C GLU A 44 6.49 5.70 -12.04
N MET A 45 5.71 5.14 -11.11
CA MET A 45 4.33 4.70 -11.41
C MET A 45 3.41 5.84 -11.81
N MET A 46 3.50 6.99 -11.13
CA MET A 46 2.74 8.18 -11.49
C MET A 46 3.09 8.68 -12.89
N ARG A 47 4.36 8.58 -13.32
CA ARG A 47 4.79 8.94 -14.68
C ARG A 47 4.28 7.96 -15.73
N GLN A 48 4.27 6.66 -15.43
CA GLN A 48 3.94 5.62 -16.41
C GLN A 48 2.44 5.35 -16.50
N GLU A 49 1.80 5.10 -15.37
CA GLU A 49 0.46 4.53 -15.27
C GLU A 49 -0.58 5.51 -14.69
N ARG A 50 -0.13 6.72 -14.29
CA ARG A 50 -0.95 7.82 -13.73
C ARG A 50 -1.66 7.48 -12.42
N PHE A 51 -1.15 6.52 -11.65
CA PHE A 51 -1.59 6.29 -10.27
C PHE A 51 -0.41 5.92 -9.38
N ALA A 52 -0.57 6.16 -8.08
CA ALA A 52 0.37 5.70 -7.06
C ALA A 52 -0.16 4.37 -6.47
N PRO A 53 0.71 3.40 -6.17
CA PRO A 53 0.28 2.15 -5.56
C PRO A 53 -0.25 2.40 -4.15
N GLY A 54 -1.32 1.69 -3.78
CA GLY A 54 -1.95 1.80 -2.47
C GLY A 54 -1.06 1.26 -1.35
N ASP A 55 -1.48 1.43 -0.09
CA ASP A 55 -0.71 1.06 1.09
C ASP A 55 -1.37 -0.03 1.95
N LEU A 56 -2.33 -0.77 1.37
CA LEU A 56 -3.08 -1.86 2.00
C LEU A 56 -4.07 -1.41 3.08
N THR A 57 -4.15 -0.11 3.42
CA THR A 57 -5.10 0.37 4.43
C THR A 57 -6.55 0.27 3.97
N GLU A 58 -6.80 0.30 2.66
CA GLU A 58 -8.15 0.16 2.09
C GLU A 58 -8.77 -1.21 2.36
N ALA A 59 -7.93 -2.22 2.62
CA ALA A 59 -8.35 -3.58 2.95
C ALA A 59 -8.71 -3.75 4.45
N LEU A 60 -8.44 -2.75 5.30
CA LEU A 60 -8.77 -2.78 6.72
C LEU A 60 -10.24 -2.45 6.96
N ALA A 61 -10.78 -3.00 8.05
CA ALA A 61 -12.13 -2.75 8.54
C ALA A 61 -12.16 -1.82 9.77
N ILE A 62 -11.06 -1.10 10.04
CA ILE A 62 -10.84 -0.25 11.21
C ILE A 62 -10.51 1.19 10.82
#